data_AF-A0A8J7JPP0-F1
#
_entry.id   AF-A0A8J7JPP0-F1
#
_cell.length_a   1.000
_cell.length_b   1.000
_cell.length_c   1.000
_cell.angle_alpha   90.00
_cell.angle_beta   90.00
_cell.angle_gamma   90.00
#
_symmetry.space_group_name_H-M   'P 1'
#
loop_
_entity.id
_entity.type
_entity.pdbx_description
1 polymer ?
#
loop_
_entity_poly.entity_id
_entity_poly.type
_entity_poly.pdbx_seq_one_letter_code
_entity_poly.pdbx_strand_id
1 'polypeptide(L)' 'MPERDPLKHLLIGSPRAIRHTIHLLHNLHYVEAGLWSPLIAIPNHQLIVTPNAGDKMSLLLQQIQFE' A
#
# COMPACT_ATOMS: atom_id res chain seq x y z
N MET A 1 17.71 3.39 21.72
CA MET A 1 16.98 4.07 20.62
C MET A 1 15.61 3.42 20.54
N PRO A 2 14.51 4.16 20.30
CA PRO A 2 13.21 3.53 20.11
C PRO A 2 13.31 2.53 18.95
N GLU A 3 12.92 1.29 19.22
CA GLU A 3 12.88 0.22 18.22
C GLU A 3 11.88 0.64 17.14
N ARG A 4 12.32 0.73 15.89
CA ARG A 4 11.44 1.10 14.79
C ARG A 4 10.71 -0.15 14.34
N ASP A 5 9.44 -0.28 14.68
CA ASP A 5 8.59 -1.36 14.19
C ASP A 5 8.37 -1.19 12.66
N PRO A 6 8.89 -2.10 11.82
CA PRO A 6 8.78 -1.96 10.38
C PRO A 6 7.34 -2.25 9.91
N LEU A 7 6.71 -1.29 9.25
CA LEU A 7 5.38 -1.45 8.65
C LEU A 7 5.46 -1.45 7.12
N LYS A 8 4.96 -2.52 6.48
CA LYS A 8 4.89 -2.64 5.02
C LYS A 8 3.50 -2.22 4.54
N HIS A 9 3.45 -1.23 3.65
CA HIS A 9 2.22 -0.83 2.99
C HIS A 9 2.09 -1.50 1.63
N LEU A 10 0.91 -2.04 1.34
CA LEU A 10 0.60 -2.67 0.07
C LEU A 10 -0.72 -2.12 -0.47
N LEU A 11 -0.67 -1.50 -1.65
CA LEU A 11 -1.85 -1.00 -2.35
C LEU A 11 -2.18 -1.94 -3.52
N ILE A 12 -3.35 -2.57 -3.45
CA ILE A 12 -3.90 -3.42 -4.52
C ILE A 12 -5.18 -2.78 -5.03
N GLY A 13 -5.26 -2.55 -6.34
CA GLY A 13 -6.44 -1.95 -6.97
C GLY A 13 -6.16 -1.52 -8.40
N SER A 14 -7.06 -0.71 -8.96
CA SER A 14 -6.83 -0.12 -10.28
C SER A 14 -5.67 0.88 -10.23
N PRO A 15 -4.94 1.09 -11.36
CA PRO A 15 -3.87 2.09 -11.40
C PRO A 15 -4.34 3.49 -10.99
N ARG A 16 -5.61 3.84 -11.26
CA ARG A 16 -6.20 5.12 -10.87
C ARG A 16 -6.39 5.22 -9.35
N ALA A 17 -6.90 4.16 -8.72
CA ALA A 17 -7.06 4.08 -7.27
C ALA A 17 -5.72 4.13 -6.54
N ILE A 18 -4.73 3.38 -7.02
CA ILE A 18 -3.41 3.36 -6.39
C ILE A 18 -2.76 4.75 -6.43
N ARG A 19 -2.75 5.41 -7.60
CA ARG A 19 -2.18 6.76 -7.73
C ARG A 19 -2.90 7.78 -6.87
N HIS A 20 -4.23 7.75 -6.83
CA HIS A 20 -5.03 8.64 -6.00
C HIS A 20 -4.69 8.46 -4.51
N THR A 21 -4.62 7.23 -4.02
CA THR A 21 -4.25 6.95 -2.62
C THR A 21 -2.83 7.40 -2.31
N ILE A 22 -1.86 7.20 -3.20
CA ILE A 22 -0.49 7.70 -3.02
C ILE A 22 -0.49 9.23 -2.88
N HIS A 23 -1.19 9.94 -3.77
CA HIS A 23 -1.31 11.40 -3.68
C HIS A 23 -2.00 11.85 -2.39
N LEU A 24 -3.06 11.17 -1.95
CA LEU A 24 -3.75 11.45 -0.70
C LEU A 24 -2.80 11.30 0.50
N LEU A 25 -2.06 10.17 0.59
CA LEU A 25 -1.12 9.92 1.69
C LEU A 25 0.02 10.94 1.72
N HIS A 26 0.50 11.37 0.55
CA HIS A 26 1.49 12.43 0.44
C HIS A 26 0.94 13.78 0.94
N ASN A 27 -0.27 14.16 0.51
CA ASN A 27 -0.91 15.41 0.95
C ASN A 27 -1.24 15.41 2.45
N LEU A 28 -1.45 14.23 3.04
CA LEU A 28 -1.63 14.06 4.49
C LEU A 28 -0.30 14.04 5.26
N HIS A 29 0.84 14.27 4.60
CA HIS A 29 2.19 14.18 5.18
C HIS A 29 2.50 12.82 5.81
N TYR A 30 1.81 11.76 5.37
CA TYR A 30 2.01 10.41 5.89
C TYR A 30 3.26 9.76 5.30
N VAL A 31 3.44 9.85 3.98
CA VAL A 31 4.61 9.31 3.27
C VAL A 31 4.84 10.07 1.96
N GLU A 32 6.10 10.31 1.61
CA GLU A 32 6.47 10.93 0.34
C GLU A 32 6.11 10.06 -0.86
N ALA A 33 5.53 10.67 -1.91
CA ALA A 33 5.08 9.93 -3.11
C ALA A 33 6.23 9.21 -3.82
N GLY A 34 7.46 9.76 -3.77
CA GLY A 34 8.65 9.18 -4.39
C GLY A 34 9.19 7.92 -3.70
N LEU A 35 8.70 7.56 -2.51
CA LEU A 35 9.13 6.36 -1.78
C LEU A 35 8.41 5.09 -2.24
N TRP A 36 7.36 5.22 -3.05
CA TRP A 36 6.62 4.07 -3.57
C TRP A 36 7.35 3.42 -4.75
N SER A 37 7.33 2.09 -4.82
CA SER A 37 7.84 1.37 -5.98
C SER A 37 6.96 1.62 -7.22
N PRO A 38 7.51 1.44 -8.44
CA PRO A 38 6.72 1.46 -9.66
C PRO A 38 5.54 0.48 -9.60
N LEU A 39 4.45 0.81 -10.29
CA LEU A 39 3.30 -0.08 -10.41
C LEU A 39 3.70 -1.32 -11.22
N ILE A 40 3.50 -2.49 -10.62
CA ILE A 40 3.68 -3.79 -11.27
C ILE A 40 2.32 -4.46 -11.41
N ALA A 41 2.09 -5.13 -12.54
CA ALA A 41 0.91 -5.97 -12.71
C ALA A 41 1.05 -7.21 -11.82
N ILE A 42 -0.04 -7.64 -11.19
CA ILE A 42 -0.07 -8.88 -10.41
C ILE A 42 -0.23 -10.03 -11.41
N PRO A 43 0.81 -10.85 -11.66
CA PRO A 43 0.71 -11.93 -12.64
C PRO A 43 -0.32 -12.96 -12.18
N ASN A 44 -1.12 -13.45 -13.12
CA ASN A 44 -2.15 -14.47 -12.87
C ASN A 44 -3.15 -14.09 -11.75
N HIS A 45 -3.28 -12.81 -11.41
CA HIS A 45 -4.10 -12.30 -10.30
C HIS A 45 -3.74 -12.93 -8.94
N GLN A 46 -2.49 -13.40 -8.77
CA GLN A 46 -2.03 -14.04 -7.55
C GLN A 46 -0.91 -13.24 -6.89
N LEU A 47 -1.06 -13.00 -5.60
CA LEU A 47 -0.04 -12.38 -4.75
C LEU A 47 0.23 -13.30 -3.56
N ILE A 48 1.50 -13.69 -3.39
CA ILE A 48 1.95 -14.48 -2.24
C ILE A 48 2.69 -13.52 -1.30
N VAL A 49 2.16 -13.34 -0.10
CA VAL A 49 2.79 -12.55 0.97
C VAL A 49 3.28 -13.51 2.04
N THR A 50 4.58 -13.49 2.34
CA THR A 50 5.18 -14.29 3.42
C THR A 50 5.49 -13.37 4.60
N PRO A 51 4.64 -13.36 5.65
CA PRO A 51 4.89 -12.59 6.86
C PRO A 51 6.06 -13.18 7.67
N ASN A 52 6.72 -12.34 8.47
CA ASN A 52 7.65 -12.79 9.50
C ASN A 52 6.89 -13.32 10.74
N ALA A 53 7.60 -14.02 11.62
CA ALA A 53 7.03 -14.46 12.89
C ALA A 53 6.54 -13.26 13.72
N GLY A 54 5.24 -13.22 14.01
CA GLY A 54 4.61 -12.14 14.79
C GLY A 54 3.96 -11.03 13.96
N ASP A 55 4.18 -10.99 12.65
CA ASP A 55 3.47 -10.06 11.77
C ASP A 55 1.96 -10.36 11.80
N LYS A 56 1.16 -9.30 11.87
CA LYS A 56 -0.31 -9.37 11.81
C LYS A 56 -0.79 -8.60 10.58
N MET A 57 -1.89 -9.06 9.99
CA MET A 57 -2.52 -8.36 8.86
C MET A 57 -3.99 -8.03 9.17
N SER A 58 -4.45 -6.92 8.62
CA SER A 58 -5.86 -6.53 8.58
C SER A 58 -6.22 -6.18 7.14
N LEU A 59 -7.41 -6.58 6.68
CA LEU A 59 -7.89 -6.29 5.33
C LEU A 59 -9.11 -5.38 5.42
N LEU A 60 -9.00 -4.19 4.84
CA LEU A 60 -10.12 -3.28 4.61
C LEU A 60 -10.37 -3.18 3.11
N LEU A 61 -11.59 -3.48 2.68
CA LEU A 61 -12.04 -3.23 1.31
C LEU A 61 -12.80 -1.90 1.28
N GLN A 62 -12.21 -0.90 0.63
CA GLN A 62 -12.82 0.41 0.43
C GLN A 62 -13.03 0.66 -1.07
N GLN A 63 -14.21 1.15 -1.44
CA GLN A 63 -14.49 1.61 -2.80
C GLN A 63 -14.15 3.10 -2.92
N ILE A 64 -13.25 3.44 -3.84
CA ILE A 64 -12.88 4.83 -4.12
C ILE A 64 -13.73 5.33 -5.28
N GLN A 65 -14.55 6.34 -5.01
CA GLN A 65 -15.24 7.11 -6.04
C GLN A 65 -14.30 8.21 -6.54
N PHE A 66 -14.32 8.44 -7.85
CA PHE A 66 -13.61 9.54 -8.48
C PHE A 66 -14.68 10.38 -9.17
N GLU A 67 -14.73 11.66 -8.84
CA GLU A 67 -15.57 12.65 -9.54
C GLU A 67 -14.99 12.98 -10.92
#